data_AF-A0A1H3IUI3-F1
#
_entry.id   AF-A0A1H3IUI3-F1
#
_cell.length_a   1.000
_cell.length_b   1.000
_cell.length_c   1.000
_cell.angle_alpha   90.00
_cell.angle_beta   90.00
_cell.angle_gamma   90.00
#
_symmetry.space_group_name_H-M   'P 1'
#
loop_
_entity.id
_entity.type
_entity.pdbx_description
1 polymer ?
#
loop_
_entity_poly.entity_id
_entity_poly.type
_entity_poly.pdbx_seq_one_letter_code
_entity_poly.pdbx_strand_id
1 'polypeptide(L)'
;MLKYLFLTFFLTFFTLVSTEANPYALPKLRQQYQQAAASKEAGEKFHKLMSAYTRQDAVVLAYKAAAEAIRARDASMLSKLTYVQQASKQFEQAVQHDPANAEVRFLRLSVESNLPAFLGLSQHVDEDRQFLIKTLLNHPNSGLDAESFGLVRDFLVGRGHVSEADAQKLARL
;
A
#
# COMPACT_ATOMS: atom_id res chain seq x y z
N MET A 1 14.56 -73.66 4.43
CA MET A 1 14.78 -72.89 3.19
C MET A 1 13.50 -72.13 2.84
N LEU A 2 13.48 -70.81 3.09
CA LEU A 2 12.59 -69.79 2.50
C LEU A 2 12.96 -68.45 3.18
N LYS A 3 13.99 -67.70 2.76
CA LYS A 3 13.97 -66.68 1.70
C LYS A 3 12.67 -65.86 1.64
N TYR A 4 12.47 -64.91 2.54
CA TYR A 4 11.76 -63.65 2.23
C TYR A 4 12.31 -62.49 3.09
N LEU A 5 13.24 -61.76 2.48
CA LEU A 5 13.73 -60.44 2.86
C LEU A 5 12.57 -59.45 2.63
N PHE A 6 11.88 -59.01 3.69
CA PHE A 6 10.94 -57.90 3.58
C PHE A 6 11.73 -56.59 3.51
N LEU A 7 11.99 -56.14 2.29
CA LEU A 7 12.48 -54.80 1.98
C LEU A 7 11.36 -53.80 2.27
N THR A 8 11.34 -53.23 3.47
CA THR A 8 10.46 -52.08 3.78
C THR A 8 10.97 -50.86 3.03
N PHE A 9 10.32 -50.56 1.91
CA PHE A 9 10.49 -49.32 1.16
C PHE A 9 9.93 -48.17 2.02
N PHE A 10 10.80 -47.46 2.73
CA PHE A 10 10.44 -46.27 3.49
C PHE A 10 10.20 -45.12 2.52
N LEU A 11 8.95 -44.97 2.08
CA LEU A 11 8.51 -43.90 1.20
C LEU A 11 8.47 -42.61 2.03
N THR A 12 9.61 -41.91 2.12
CA THR A 12 9.66 -40.56 2.69
C THR A 12 8.86 -39.64 1.78
N PHE A 13 7.60 -39.41 2.14
CA PHE A 13 6.80 -38.33 1.59
C PHE A 13 7.44 -37.03 2.09
N PHE A 14 8.39 -36.49 1.34
CA PHE A 14 8.93 -35.16 1.58
C PHE A 14 7.80 -34.18 1.23
N THR A 15 6.94 -33.86 2.19
CA THR A 15 6.05 -32.72 2.05
C THR A 15 6.95 -31.52 1.92
N LEU A 16 7.06 -30.98 0.71
CA LEU A 16 7.48 -29.60 0.48
C LEU A 16 6.56 -28.74 1.34
N VAL A 17 7.02 -28.40 2.54
CA VAL A 17 6.45 -27.30 3.31
C VAL A 17 6.77 -26.07 2.49
N SER A 18 5.84 -25.68 1.63
CA SER A 18 5.80 -24.35 1.06
C SER A 18 5.66 -23.42 2.24
N THR A 19 6.76 -22.81 2.69
CA THR A 19 6.69 -21.70 3.64
C THR A 19 5.77 -20.67 3.00
N GLU A 20 4.56 -20.49 3.54
CA GLU A 20 3.61 -19.52 3.02
C GLU A 20 4.28 -18.14 3.11
N ALA A 21 4.79 -17.66 1.97
CA ALA A 21 5.50 -16.41 1.91
C ALA A 21 4.54 -15.30 2.34
N ASN A 22 4.83 -14.66 3.48
CA ASN A 22 4.00 -13.64 4.14
C ASN A 22 3.23 -12.81 3.10
N PRO A 23 1.89 -12.92 3.03
CA PRO A 23 1.11 -12.25 1.98
C PRO A 23 1.11 -10.73 2.15
N TYR A 24 1.54 -10.22 3.31
CA TYR A 24 1.66 -8.80 3.64
C TYR A 24 3.07 -8.25 3.49
N ALA A 25 3.98 -8.96 2.79
CA ALA A 25 5.30 -8.43 2.49
C ALA A 25 5.19 -7.19 1.56
N LEU A 26 5.90 -6.10 1.89
CA LEU A 26 5.75 -4.81 1.18
C LEU A 26 5.90 -4.88 -0.34
N PRO A 27 6.88 -5.62 -0.92
CA PRO A 27 6.97 -5.73 -2.38
C PRO A 27 5.70 -6.33 -3.02
N LYS A 28 5.06 -7.29 -2.34
CA LYS A 28 3.79 -7.88 -2.82
C LYS A 28 2.64 -6.88 -2.70
N LEU A 29 2.56 -6.15 -1.58
CA LEU A 29 1.50 -5.15 -1.37
C LEU A 29 1.60 -4.00 -2.38
N ARG A 30 2.81 -3.51 -2.67
CA ARG A 30 3.06 -2.50 -3.72
C ARG A 30 2.54 -2.96 -5.08
N GLN A 31 2.93 -4.17 -5.50
CA GLN A 31 2.49 -4.77 -6.75
C GLN A 31 0.96 -4.93 -6.80
N GLN A 32 0.37 -5.47 -5.74
CA GLN A 32 -1.08 -5.69 -5.67
C GLN A 32 -1.86 -4.38 -5.66
N TYR A 33 -1.35 -3.34 -4.99
CA TYR A 33 -1.92 -2.00 -4.99
C TYR A 33 -1.95 -1.39 -6.39
N GLN A 34 -0.84 -1.46 -7.13
CA GLN A 34 -0.78 -1.00 -8.53
C GLN A 34 -1.79 -1.75 -9.42
N GLN A 35 -1.87 -3.07 -9.27
CA GLN A 35 -2.83 -3.90 -10.01
C GLN A 35 -4.29 -3.58 -9.65
N ALA A 36 -4.58 -3.37 -8.36
CA ALA A 36 -5.89 -3.02 -7.83
C ALA A 36 -6.37 -1.65 -8.35
N ALA A 37 -5.45 -0.70 -8.51
CA ALA A 37 -5.76 0.58 -9.14
C ALA A 37 -6.15 0.43 -10.62
N ALA A 38 -5.62 -0.57 -11.34
CA ALA A 38 -5.86 -0.78 -12.77
C ALA A 38 -7.03 -1.70 -13.12
N SER A 39 -7.44 -2.61 -12.22
CA SER A 39 -8.47 -3.62 -12.49
C SER A 39 -9.43 -3.79 -11.32
N LYS A 40 -10.74 -3.83 -11.62
CA LYS A 40 -11.79 -4.12 -10.64
C LYS A 40 -11.59 -5.47 -9.96
N GLU A 41 -11.28 -6.52 -10.72
CA GLU A 41 -11.06 -7.87 -10.17
C GLU A 41 -9.84 -7.90 -9.24
N ALA A 42 -8.76 -7.22 -9.62
CA ALA A 42 -7.58 -7.09 -8.77
C ALA A 42 -7.91 -6.28 -7.49
N GLY A 43 -8.73 -5.23 -7.62
CA GLY A 43 -9.22 -4.44 -6.49
C GLY A 43 -10.03 -5.27 -5.48
N GLU A 44 -10.91 -6.14 -5.97
CA GLU A 44 -11.68 -7.05 -5.12
C GLU A 44 -10.79 -8.08 -4.41
N LYS A 45 -9.82 -8.67 -5.12
CA LYS A 45 -8.84 -9.59 -4.53
C LYS A 45 -7.99 -8.90 -3.46
N PHE A 46 -7.52 -7.69 -3.74
CA PHE A 46 -6.70 -6.91 -2.82
C PHE A 46 -7.49 -6.49 -1.58
N HIS A 47 -8.72 -6.00 -1.75
CA HIS A 47 -9.61 -5.68 -0.64
C HIS A 47 -9.90 -6.89 0.25
N LYS A 48 -10.14 -8.06 -0.33
CA LYS A 48 -10.34 -9.31 0.42
C LYS A 48 -9.10 -9.69 1.26
N LEU A 49 -7.91 -9.61 0.67
CA LEU A 49 -6.65 -9.87 1.38
C LEU A 49 -6.46 -8.91 2.57
N MET A 50 -6.69 -7.62 2.34
CA MET A 50 -6.49 -6.58 3.35
C MET A 50 -7.58 -6.58 4.43
N SER A 51 -8.79 -7.03 4.11
CA SER A 51 -9.87 -7.22 5.08
C SER A 51 -9.50 -8.28 6.12
N ALA A 52 -8.74 -9.32 5.74
CA ALA A 52 -8.26 -10.36 6.65
C ALA A 52 -7.08 -9.91 7.54
N TYR A 53 -6.48 -8.75 7.28
CA TYR A 53 -5.39 -8.22 8.08
C TYR A 53 -5.90 -7.65 9.42
N THR A 54 -5.40 -8.19 10.54
CA THR A 54 -5.81 -7.84 11.91
C THR A 54 -4.69 -7.26 12.78
N ARG A 55 -3.46 -7.21 12.28
CA ARG A 55 -2.31 -6.63 13.00
C ARG A 55 -2.27 -5.10 12.82
N GLN A 56 -1.29 -4.45 13.45
CA GLN A 56 -1.18 -2.99 13.53
C GLN A 56 0.13 -2.43 12.94
N ASP A 57 0.82 -3.18 12.07
CA ASP A 57 1.90 -2.59 11.27
C ASP A 57 1.37 -1.39 10.47
N ALA A 58 2.02 -0.24 10.62
CA ALA A 58 1.57 1.04 10.07
C ALA A 58 1.44 1.01 8.55
N VAL A 59 2.45 0.48 7.85
CA VAL A 59 2.48 0.45 6.39
C VAL A 59 1.42 -0.50 5.85
N VAL A 60 1.30 -1.69 6.45
CA VAL A 60 0.26 -2.65 6.04
C VAL A 60 -1.15 -2.11 6.33
N LEU A 61 -1.34 -1.35 7.42
CA LEU A 61 -2.61 -0.67 7.71
C LEU A 61 -2.92 0.44 6.68
N ALA A 62 -1.91 1.19 6.23
CA ALA A 62 -2.08 2.16 5.14
C ALA A 62 -2.49 1.49 3.82
N TYR A 63 -1.93 0.30 3.51
CA TYR A 63 -2.39 -0.50 2.37
C TYR A 63 -3.83 -0.99 2.53
N LYS A 64 -4.27 -1.28 3.76
CA LYS A 64 -5.66 -1.64 4.04
C LYS A 64 -6.59 -0.47 3.74
N ALA A 65 -6.23 0.72 4.21
CA ALA A 65 -6.96 1.94 3.92
C ALA A 65 -7.05 2.23 2.41
N ALA A 66 -5.93 2.07 1.69
CA ALA A 66 -5.91 2.21 0.24
C ALA A 66 -6.82 1.18 -0.47
N ALA A 67 -6.89 -0.05 0.04
CA ALA A 67 -7.79 -1.08 -0.50
C ALA A 67 -9.28 -0.73 -0.30
N GLU A 68 -9.64 -0.14 0.86
CA GLU A 68 -11.01 0.37 1.09
C GLU A 68 -11.34 1.49 0.09
N ALA A 69 -10.41 2.43 -0.13
CA ALA A 69 -10.59 3.52 -1.08
C ALA A 69 -10.75 3.01 -2.54
N ILE A 70 -9.96 2.02 -2.94
CA ILE A 70 -10.12 1.37 -4.25
C ILE A 70 -11.48 0.68 -4.35
N ARG A 71 -11.93 -0.02 -3.29
CA ARG A 71 -13.24 -0.66 -3.27
C ARG A 71 -14.38 0.36 -3.42
N ALA A 72 -14.23 1.56 -2.85
CA ALA A 72 -15.21 2.64 -2.97
C ALA A 72 -15.46 3.07 -4.43
N ARG A 73 -14.46 3.00 -5.31
CA ARG A 73 -14.59 3.39 -6.73
C ARG A 73 -15.74 2.65 -7.41
N ASP A 74 -15.82 1.35 -7.16
CA ASP A 74 -16.71 0.41 -7.85
C ASP A 74 -17.99 0.09 -7.06
N ALA A 75 -18.17 0.71 -5.88
CA ALA A 75 -19.31 0.48 -4.99
C ALA A 75 -20.54 1.35 -5.34
N SER A 76 -21.71 0.98 -4.81
CA SER A 76 -22.92 1.82 -4.89
C SER A 76 -22.74 3.10 -4.07
N MET A 77 -23.44 4.20 -4.42
CA MET A 77 -23.29 5.50 -3.73
C MET A 77 -23.45 5.40 -2.22
N LEU A 78 -24.40 4.58 -1.74
CA LEU A 78 -24.62 4.36 -0.32
C LEU A 78 -23.39 3.76 0.37
N SER A 79 -22.73 2.79 -0.26
CA SER A 79 -21.54 2.13 0.28
C SER A 79 -20.26 2.93 0.07
N LYS A 80 -20.16 3.77 -0.97
CA LYS A 80 -18.95 4.57 -1.27
C LYS A 80 -18.52 5.38 -0.06
N LEU A 81 -19.46 6.10 0.56
CA LEU A 81 -19.15 6.95 1.72
C LEU A 81 -18.63 6.12 2.90
N THR A 82 -19.19 4.94 3.15
CA THR A 82 -18.73 4.04 4.21
C THR A 82 -17.27 3.62 3.98
N TYR A 83 -16.94 3.18 2.76
CA TYR A 83 -15.58 2.79 2.42
C TYR A 83 -14.58 3.95 2.54
N VAL A 84 -14.96 5.16 2.09
CA VAL A 84 -14.08 6.34 2.19
C VAL A 84 -13.87 6.76 3.64
N GLN A 85 -14.90 6.73 4.49
CA GLN A 85 -14.76 7.01 5.92
C GLN A 85 -13.89 5.98 6.62
N GLN A 86 -14.03 4.70 6.26
CA GLN A 86 -13.20 3.61 6.79
C GLN A 86 -11.73 3.77 6.36
N ALA A 87 -11.48 4.14 5.10
CA ALA A 87 -10.15 4.47 4.62
C ALA A 87 -9.53 5.64 5.42
N SER A 88 -10.27 6.74 5.59
CA SER A 88 -9.82 7.93 6.36
C SER A 88 -9.38 7.54 7.78
N LYS A 89 -10.22 6.80 8.50
CA LYS A 89 -9.91 6.33 9.86
C LYS A 89 -8.67 5.45 9.91
N GLN A 90 -8.55 4.50 8.98
CA GLN A 90 -7.40 3.58 8.94
C GLN A 90 -6.10 4.31 8.57
N PHE A 91 -6.16 5.33 7.71
CA PHE A 91 -5.02 6.19 7.40
C PHE A 91 -4.58 7.02 8.60
N GLU A 92 -5.51 7.61 9.34
CA GLU A 92 -5.20 8.31 10.60
C GLU A 92 -4.50 7.38 11.60
N GLN A 93 -5.00 6.15 11.76
CA GLN A 93 -4.37 5.14 12.61
C GLN A 93 -2.97 4.75 12.12
N ALA A 94 -2.79 4.52 10.82
CA ALA A 94 -1.48 4.19 10.25
C ALA A 94 -0.45 5.30 10.51
N VAL A 95 -0.85 6.56 10.33
CA VAL A 95 -0.01 7.73 10.61
C VAL A 95 0.30 7.86 12.10
N GLN A 96 -0.65 7.58 12.99
CA GLN A 96 -0.40 7.57 14.43
C GLN A 96 0.61 6.49 14.85
N HIS A 97 0.60 5.33 14.18
CA HIS A 97 1.53 4.24 14.47
C HIS A 97 2.97 4.52 13.99
N ASP A 98 3.13 5.15 12.83
CA ASP A 98 4.46 5.56 12.33
C ASP A 98 4.36 6.89 11.55
N PRO A 99 4.42 8.03 12.25
CA PRO A 99 4.19 9.34 11.64
C PRO A 99 5.30 9.78 10.68
N ALA A 100 6.48 9.17 10.75
CA ALA A 100 7.64 9.48 9.91
C ALA A 100 7.75 8.57 8.68
N ASN A 101 6.82 7.63 8.49
CA ASN A 101 6.86 6.71 7.38
C ASN A 101 6.39 7.36 6.07
N ALA A 102 7.30 7.55 5.12
CA ALA A 102 6.98 8.16 3.84
C ALA A 102 6.00 7.36 2.98
N GLU A 103 6.00 6.03 3.05
CA GLU A 103 5.06 5.19 2.29
C GLU A 103 3.63 5.32 2.84
N VAL A 104 3.46 5.39 4.15
CA VAL A 104 2.16 5.67 4.79
C VAL A 104 1.61 7.02 4.36
N ARG A 105 2.45 8.07 4.45
CA ARG A 105 2.09 9.46 4.08
C ARG A 105 1.74 9.56 2.60
N PHE A 106 2.50 8.88 1.75
CA PHE A 106 2.23 8.80 0.33
C PHE A 106 0.88 8.13 0.03
N LEU A 107 0.58 6.98 0.64
CA LEU A 107 -0.69 6.30 0.41
C LEU A 107 -1.88 7.16 0.82
N ARG A 108 -1.81 7.85 1.98
CA ARG A 108 -2.85 8.77 2.44
C ARG A 108 -3.04 9.94 1.46
N LEU A 109 -1.96 10.62 1.09
CA LEU A 109 -1.99 11.69 0.09
C LEU A 109 -2.61 11.21 -1.23
N SER A 110 -2.24 10.00 -1.70
CA SER A 110 -2.71 9.45 -2.97
C SER A 110 -4.22 9.23 -3.01
N VAL A 111 -4.84 8.99 -1.86
CA VAL A 111 -6.29 8.82 -1.74
C VAL A 111 -6.95 10.17 -1.50
N GLU A 112 -6.54 10.91 -0.47
CA GLU A 112 -7.17 12.17 -0.06
C GLU A 112 -7.15 13.23 -1.17
N SER A 113 -6.11 13.26 -2.00
CA SER A 113 -6.00 14.23 -3.11
C SER A 113 -7.01 14.02 -4.24
N ASN A 114 -7.69 12.87 -4.28
CA ASN A 114 -8.72 12.55 -5.25
C ASN A 114 -10.15 12.67 -4.67
N LEU A 115 -10.29 13.02 -3.38
CA LEU A 115 -11.60 13.15 -2.74
C LEU A 115 -12.24 14.52 -3.02
N PRO A 116 -13.57 14.59 -3.26
CA PRO A 116 -14.28 15.86 -3.36
C PRO A 116 -14.19 16.67 -2.07
N ALA A 117 -13.84 17.95 -2.18
CA ALA A 117 -13.61 18.84 -1.03
C ALA A 117 -14.82 18.95 -0.07
N PHE A 118 -16.05 18.86 -0.58
CA PHE A 118 -17.27 18.95 0.23
C PHE A 118 -17.43 17.81 1.25
N LEU A 119 -16.67 16.71 1.11
CA LEU A 119 -16.67 15.61 2.08
C LEU A 119 -15.90 15.96 3.36
N GLY A 120 -14.99 16.93 3.31
CA GLY A 120 -14.15 17.29 4.46
C GLY A 120 -13.15 16.20 4.89
N LEU A 121 -12.83 15.25 4.01
CA LEU A 121 -11.94 14.11 4.28
C LEU A 121 -10.57 14.24 3.60
N SER A 122 -10.17 15.45 3.22
CA SER A 122 -8.89 15.74 2.53
C SER A 122 -8.01 16.73 3.30
N GLN A 123 -8.21 16.80 4.62
CA GLN A 123 -7.57 17.75 5.52
C GLN A 123 -6.05 17.57 5.65
N HIS A 124 -5.50 16.42 5.25
CA HIS A 124 -4.07 16.12 5.40
C HIS A 124 -3.27 16.30 4.09
N VAL A 125 -3.93 16.63 2.98
CA VAL A 125 -3.29 16.73 1.66
C VAL A 125 -2.06 17.65 1.68
N ASP A 126 -2.15 18.80 2.32
CA ASP A 126 -1.03 19.75 2.34
C ASP A 126 0.08 19.34 3.31
N GLU A 127 -0.27 18.73 4.45
CA GLU A 127 0.68 18.18 5.42
C GLU A 127 1.54 17.09 4.78
N ASP A 128 0.90 16.08 4.19
CA ASP A 128 1.60 14.92 3.60
C ASP A 128 2.41 15.32 2.37
N ARG A 129 1.89 16.23 1.54
CA ARG A 129 2.61 16.79 0.40
C ARG A 129 3.92 17.45 0.84
N GLN A 130 3.87 18.35 1.83
CA GLN A 130 5.07 19.03 2.32
C GLN A 130 6.06 18.05 2.95
N PHE A 131 5.58 17.08 3.72
CA PHE A 131 6.39 16.02 4.29
C PHE A 131 7.15 15.24 3.21
N LEU A 132 6.45 14.83 2.14
CA LEU A 132 7.04 14.03 1.07
C LEU A 132 8.02 14.83 0.21
N ILE A 133 7.75 16.10 -0.09
CA ILE A 133 8.71 16.98 -0.78
C ILE A 133 10.02 17.04 0.02
N LYS A 134 9.92 17.32 1.33
CA LYS A 134 11.10 17.37 2.21
C LYS A 134 11.86 16.04 2.24
N THR A 135 11.12 14.93 2.27
CA THR A 135 11.69 13.57 2.25
C THR A 135 12.47 13.32 0.96
N LEU A 136 11.88 13.64 -0.19
CA LEU A 136 12.53 13.43 -1.50
C LEU A 136 13.76 14.33 -1.68
N LEU A 137 13.69 15.59 -1.25
CA LEU A 137 14.83 16.52 -1.34
C LEU A 137 16.03 16.10 -0.46
N ASN A 138 15.86 15.15 0.46
CA ASN A 138 16.95 14.59 1.25
C ASN A 138 17.69 13.44 0.53
N HIS A 139 17.39 13.16 -0.75
CA HIS A 139 18.08 12.13 -1.54
C HIS A 139 19.61 12.30 -1.50
N PRO A 140 20.41 11.23 -1.29
CA PRO A 140 20.01 9.81 -1.23
C PRO A 140 19.52 9.32 0.15
N ASN A 141 19.47 10.18 1.17
CA ASN A 141 19.10 9.83 2.54
C ASN A 141 17.58 9.94 2.82
N SER A 142 16.74 9.74 1.81
CA SER A 142 15.27 9.86 1.94
C SER A 142 14.64 8.73 2.78
N GLY A 143 15.35 7.61 2.96
CA GLY A 143 14.81 6.41 3.61
C GLY A 143 13.85 5.60 2.72
N LEU A 144 13.60 6.05 1.49
CA LEU A 144 12.84 5.31 0.48
C LEU A 144 13.80 4.46 -0.37
N ASP A 145 13.39 3.24 -0.70
CA ASP A 145 14.05 2.49 -1.76
C ASP A 145 13.82 3.15 -3.15
N ALA A 146 14.59 2.74 -4.15
CA ALA A 146 14.57 3.37 -5.48
C ALA A 146 13.20 3.32 -6.16
N GLU A 147 12.46 2.22 -5.98
CA GLU A 147 11.13 2.05 -6.57
C GLU A 147 10.12 3.01 -5.92
N SER A 148 10.05 3.01 -4.59
CA SER A 148 9.17 3.91 -3.84
C SER A 148 9.55 5.37 -4.04
N PHE A 149 10.84 5.70 -4.12
CA PHE A 149 11.31 7.05 -4.41
C PHE A 149 10.78 7.55 -5.76
N GLY A 150 10.98 6.77 -6.82
CA GLY A 150 10.51 7.11 -8.16
C GLY A 150 8.99 7.29 -8.19
N LEU A 151 8.25 6.38 -7.57
CA LEU A 151 6.79 6.41 -7.53
C LEU A 151 6.25 7.67 -6.81
N VAL A 152 6.82 8.02 -5.65
CA VAL A 152 6.42 9.22 -4.90
C VAL A 152 6.77 10.49 -5.69
N ARG A 153 7.98 10.55 -6.26
CA ARG A 153 8.44 11.68 -7.07
C ARG A 153 7.52 11.90 -8.28
N ASP A 154 7.25 10.85 -9.04
CA ASP A 154 6.46 10.92 -10.27
C ASP A 154 5.01 11.30 -9.95
N PHE A 155 4.45 10.82 -8.84
CA PHE A 155 3.12 11.24 -8.38
C PHE A 155 3.07 12.74 -8.05
N LEU A 156 4.06 13.24 -7.31
CA LEU A 156 4.10 14.63 -6.87
C LEU A 156 4.30 15.59 -8.05
N VAL A 157 5.22 15.28 -8.96
CA VAL A 157 5.53 16.09 -10.14
C VAL A 157 4.42 15.98 -11.19
N GLY A 158 4.01 14.75 -11.54
CA GLY A 158 3.11 14.50 -12.66
C GLY A 158 1.68 14.99 -12.46
N ARG A 159 1.22 15.12 -11.21
CA ARG A 159 -0.14 15.61 -10.89
C ARG A 159 -0.19 17.07 -10.45
N GLY A 160 0.91 17.81 -10.55
CA GLY A 160 0.97 19.22 -10.14
C GLY A 160 0.77 19.41 -8.64
N HIS A 161 1.14 18.41 -7.82
CA HIS A 161 1.07 18.51 -6.37
C HIS A 161 2.22 19.33 -5.77
N VAL A 162 3.10 19.90 -6.59
CA VAL A 162 4.26 20.67 -6.14
C VAL A 162 4.35 22.01 -6.86
N SER A 163 5.04 22.99 -6.25
CA SER A 163 5.38 24.24 -6.92
C SER A 163 6.27 23.96 -8.14
N GLU A 164 6.30 24.87 -9.13
CA GLU A 164 7.19 24.71 -10.29
C GLU A 164 8.66 24.63 -9.86
N ALA A 165 9.05 25.44 -8.87
CA ALA A 165 10.40 25.43 -8.30
C ALA A 165 10.75 24.07 -7.67
N ASP A 166 9.82 23.46 -6.93
CA ASP A 166 10.06 22.15 -6.33
C ASP A 166 9.99 21.02 -7.37
N ALA A 167 9.11 21.12 -8.38
CA ALA A 167 9.09 20.19 -9.51
C ALA A 167 10.46 20.15 -10.22
N GLN A 168 11.05 21.32 -10.47
CA GLN A 168 12.36 21.43 -11.11
C GLN A 168 13.49 20.83 -10.26
N LYS A 169 13.44 21.00 -8.93
CA LYS A 169 14.40 20.37 -8.01
C LYS A 169 14.25 18.85 -8.03
N LEU A 170 13.02 18.36 -7.90
CA LEU A 170 12.71 16.93 -7.84
C LEU A 170 13.02 16.22 -9.17
N ALA A 171 12.82 16.87 -10.31
CA ALA A 171 13.14 16.30 -11.63
C ALA A 171 14.64 16.06 -11.86
N ARG A 172 15.52 16.65 -11.04
CA ARG A 172 16.97 16.47 -11.10
C ARG A 172 17.48 15.33 -10.20
N LEU A 173 16.60 14.75 -9.38
CA LEU A 173 16.87 13.63 -8.47
C LEU A 173 16.33 12.33 -9.07
#